data_AF-A0A1V6ETA4-F1
#
_entry.id   AF-A0A1V6ETA4-F1
#
_cell.length_a   1.000
_cell.length_b   1.000
_cell.length_c   1.000
_cell.angle_alpha   90.00
_cell.angle_beta   90.00
_cell.angle_gamma   90.00
#
_symmetry.space_group_name_H-M   'P 1'
#
loop_
_entity.id
_entity.type
_entity.pdbx_description
1 polymer ?
#
loop_
_entity_poly.entity_id
_entity_poly.type
_entity_poly.pdbx_seq_one_letter_code
_entity_poly.pdbx_strand_id
1 'polypeptide(L)'
;MTRTAKERIAAALLLVMALVLLLAGGMRSYKVYDRSDGEFGLLTFTRISDSELVVDATFSGVERQGDRLYTTYDRNAPRGKRSCPT
;
A
#
# COMPACT_ATOMS: atom_id res chain seq x y z
N MET A 1 42.57 -13.79 -16.82
CA MET A 1 41.32 -13.10 -17.20
C MET A 1 40.22 -13.46 -16.19
N THR A 2 40.28 -13.06 -14.91
CA THR A 2 39.65 -13.94 -13.90
C THR A 2 39.10 -13.36 -12.60
N ARG A 3 39.39 -12.10 -12.19
CA ARG A 3 38.88 -11.58 -10.90
C ARG A 3 37.93 -10.39 -11.06
N THR A 4 38.35 -9.37 -11.80
CA THR A 4 37.53 -8.18 -12.11
C THR A 4 36.23 -8.50 -12.85
N ALA A 5 36.25 -9.49 -13.76
CA ALA A 5 35.04 -9.94 -14.45
C ALA A 5 34.03 -10.61 -13.50
N LYS A 6 34.52 -11.42 -12.55
CA LYS A 6 33.66 -12.08 -11.55
C LYS A 6 33.06 -11.07 -10.58
N GLU A 7 33.84 -10.08 -10.14
CA GLU A 7 33.38 -8.99 -9.28
C GLU A 7 32.30 -8.15 -9.97
N ARG A 8 32.46 -7.83 -11.26
CA ARG A 8 31.45 -7.11 -12.04
C ARG A 8 30.15 -7.89 -12.19
N ILE A 9 30.23 -9.21 -12.42
CA ILE A 9 29.04 -10.07 -12.51
C ILE A 9 28.34 -10.15 -11.15
N ALA A 10 29.08 -10.32 -10.05
CA ALA A 10 28.51 -10.35 -8.70
C ALA A 10 27.85 -9.01 -8.33
N ALA A 11 28.49 -7.88 -8.65
CA ALA A 11 27.93 -6.56 -8.44
C ALA A 11 26.64 -6.35 -9.26
N ALA A 12 26.63 -6.76 -10.54
CA ALA A 12 25.44 -6.70 -11.37
C ALA A 12 24.29 -7.55 -10.81
N LEU A 13 24.58 -8.77 -10.35
CA LEU A 13 23.58 -9.65 -9.73
C LEU A 13 22.99 -9.03 -8.46
N LEU A 14 23.83 -8.45 -7.58
CA LEU A 14 23.37 -7.75 -6.39
C LEU A 14 22.48 -6.56 -6.73
N LEU A 15 22.84 -5.79 -7.76
CA LEU A 15 22.08 -4.62 -8.21
C LEU A 15 20.72 -5.03 -8.77
N VAL A 16 20.67 -6.09 -9.58
CA VAL A 16 19.42 -6.67 -10.08
C VAL A 16 18.56 -7.19 -8.93
N MET A 17 19.15 -7.89 -7.96
CA MET A 17 18.42 -8.38 -6.79
C MET A 17 17.83 -7.23 -5.96
N ALA A 18 18.59 -6.16 -5.73
CA ALA A 18 18.10 -4.97 -5.05
C ALA A 18 16.93 -4.31 -5.80
N LEU A 19 17.02 -4.23 -7.14
CA LEU A 19 15.95 -3.71 -7.98
C LEU A 19 14.66 -4.55 -7.84
N VAL A 20 14.78 -5.88 -7.86
CA VAL A 20 13.65 -6.79 -7.70
C VAL A 20 12.98 -6.62 -6.33
N LEU A 21 13.77 -6.47 -5.26
CA LEU A 21 13.24 -6.25 -3.91
C LEU A 21 12.50 -4.90 -3.80
N LEU A 22 13.03 -3.84 -4.39
CA LEU A 22 12.37 -2.52 -4.42
C LEU A 22 11.06 -2.56 -5.19
N LEU A 23 11.03 -3.23 -6.36
CA LEU A 23 9.82 -3.39 -7.15
C LEU A 23 8.77 -4.23 -6.41
N ALA A 24 9.18 -5.34 -5.78
CA ALA A 24 8.28 -6.17 -4.98
C ALA A 24 7.66 -5.39 -3.80
N GLY A 25 8.44 -4.52 -3.14
CA GLY A 25 7.95 -3.63 -2.09
C GLY A 25 6.97 -2.58 -2.63
N GLY A 26 7.31 -1.93 -3.74
CA GLY A 26 6.47 -0.88 -4.35
C GLY A 26 5.14 -1.37 -4.91
N MET A 27 5.05 -2.65 -5.29
CA MET A 27 3.81 -3.27 -5.77
C MET A 27 2.91 -3.81 -4.64
N ARG A 28 3.30 -3.63 -3.38
CA ARG A 28 2.50 -4.10 -2.25
C ARG A 28 1.20 -3.29 -2.16
N SER A 29 0.09 -4.01 -2.06
CA SER A 29 -1.24 -3.45 -1.85
C SER A 29 -1.86 -4.01 -0.58
N TYR A 30 -2.69 -3.18 0.08
CA TYR A 30 -3.37 -3.52 1.32
C TYR A 30 -4.87 -3.50 1.10
N LYS A 31 -5.58 -4.41 1.76
CA LYS A 31 -7.05 -4.41 1.78
C LYS A 31 -7.50 -3.47 2.88
N VAL A 32 -8.29 -2.48 2.52
CA VAL A 32 -8.99 -1.60 3.47
C VAL A 32 -10.49 -1.84 3.30
N TYR A 33 -11.14 -2.17 4.40
CA TYR A 33 -12.55 -2.49 4.47
C TYR A 33 -13.39 -1.24 4.69
N ASP A 34 -14.58 -1.17 4.09
CA ASP A 34 -15.53 -0.13 4.45
C ASP A 34 -16.21 -0.46 5.77
N ARG A 35 -16.43 0.56 6.60
CA ARG A 35 -17.38 0.49 7.70
C ARG A 35 -18.79 0.50 7.09
N SER A 36 -19.22 -0.66 6.63
CA SER A 36 -20.59 -0.82 6.16
C SER A 36 -21.51 -0.83 7.37
N ASP A 37 -22.27 0.26 7.54
CA ASP A 37 -23.43 0.32 8.43
C ASP A 37 -24.68 -0.36 7.81
N GLY A 38 -24.54 -0.97 6.63
CA GLY A 38 -25.63 -1.59 5.88
C GLY A 38 -26.02 -2.98 6.40
N GLU A 39 -27.33 -3.17 6.61
CA GLU A 39 -28.06 -4.34 7.16
C GLU A 39 -27.68 -5.76 6.68
N PHE A 40 -26.78 -5.91 5.70
CA PHE A 40 -26.47 -7.20 5.06
C PHE A 40 -25.09 -7.78 5.38
N GLY A 41 -24.26 -7.11 6.21
CA GLY A 41 -22.99 -7.67 6.69
C GLY A 41 -21.94 -7.97 5.60
N LEU A 42 -22.12 -7.44 4.40
CA LEU A 42 -21.19 -7.60 3.29
C LEU A 42 -19.94 -6.74 3.54
N LEU A 43 -18.83 -7.42 3.81
CA LEU A 43 -17.51 -6.81 3.93
C LEU A 43 -16.98 -6.38 2.56
N THR A 44 -17.31 -5.16 2.14
CA THR A 44 -16.66 -4.54 0.98
C THR A 44 -15.25 -4.12 1.35
N PHE A 45 -14.31 -4.35 0.42
CA PHE A 45 -12.93 -3.92 0.58
C PHE A 45 -12.42 -3.28 -0.70
N THR A 46 -11.61 -2.26 -0.52
CA THR A 46 -10.83 -1.62 -1.58
C THR A 46 -9.36 -1.98 -1.38
N ARG A 47 -8.65 -2.28 -2.47
CA ARG A 47 -7.18 -2.42 -2.43
C ARG A 47 -6.55 -1.06 -2.66
N ILE A 48 -5.68 -0.66 -1.75
CA ILE A 48 -4.91 0.58 -1.85
C ILE A 48 -3.41 0.27 -1.90
N SER A 49 -2.63 1.12 -2.56
CA SER A 49 -1.17 0.99 -2.56
C SER A 49 -0.58 1.35 -1.18
N ASP A 50 0.67 0.95 -0.95
CA ASP A 50 1.42 1.38 0.24
C ASP A 50 1.49 2.91 0.36
N SER A 51 1.69 3.62 -0.76
CA SER A 51 1.67 5.09 -0.79
C SER A 51 0.33 5.69 -0.39
N GLU A 52 -0.79 5.13 -0.86
CA GLU A 52 -2.13 5.58 -0.48
C GLU A 52 -2.40 5.30 1.00
N LEU A 53 -1.97 4.14 1.50
CA LEU A 53 -2.09 3.80 2.92
C LEU A 53 -1.34 4.80 3.81
N VAL A 54 -0.12 5.20 3.43
CA VAL A 54 0.67 6.21 4.16
C VAL A 54 -0.06 7.56 4.18
N VAL A 55 -0.58 7.98 3.03
CA VAL A 55 -1.36 9.23 2.95
C VAL A 55 -2.59 9.13 3.84
N ASP A 56 -3.39 8.08 3.72
CA ASP A 56 -4.59 7.93 4.52
C ASP A 56 -4.28 7.85 6.01
N ALA A 57 -3.24 7.10 6.42
CA ALA A 57 -2.83 7.00 7.82
C ALA A 57 -2.39 8.36 8.40
N THR A 58 -1.76 9.22 7.58
CA THR A 58 -1.36 10.58 7.98
C THR A 58 -2.56 11.45 8.33
N PHE A 59 -3.70 11.21 7.65
CA PHE A 59 -4.93 11.96 7.84
C PHE A 59 -6.00 11.15 8.59
N SER A 60 -5.63 10.14 9.39
CA SER A 60 -6.62 9.32 10.12
C SER A 60 -7.72 8.71 9.22
N GLY A 61 -7.43 8.55 7.93
CA GLY A 61 -8.32 8.03 6.88
C GLY A 61 -8.49 6.51 6.91
N VAL A 62 -7.63 5.83 7.67
CA VAL A 62 -7.67 4.39 7.91
C VAL A 62 -7.45 4.13 9.40
N GLU A 63 -8.28 3.27 9.97
CA GLU A 63 -8.16 2.79 11.34
C GLU A 63 -7.90 1.28 11.34
N ARG A 64 -6.99 0.82 12.20
CA ARG A 64 -6.76 -0.60 12.41
C ARG A 64 -7.65 -1.12 13.53
N GLN A 65 -8.48 -2.11 13.23
CA GLN A 65 -9.26 -2.84 14.23
C GLN A 65 -8.92 -4.33 14.17
N GLY A 66 -8.20 -4.81 15.18
CA GLY A 66 -7.62 -6.15 15.19
C GLY A 66 -6.63 -6.35 14.04
N ASP A 67 -6.89 -7.35 13.19
CA ASP A 67 -6.04 -7.69 12.04
C ASP A 67 -6.51 -7.06 10.71
N ARG A 68 -7.46 -6.12 10.77
CA ARG A 68 -8.04 -5.49 9.57
C ARG A 68 -7.88 -3.98 9.61
N LEU A 69 -7.78 -3.40 8.42
CA LEU A 69 -7.76 -1.96 8.18
C LEU A 69 -9.14 -1.53 7.70
N TYR A 70 -9.71 -0.49 8.30
CA TYR A 70 -11.01 0.05 7.97
C TYR A 70 -10.87 1.49 7.51
N THR A 71 -11.58 1.89 6.46
CA THR A 71 -11.65 3.30 6.06
C THR A 71 -12.54 4.06 7.03
N THR A 72 -12.15 5.29 7.36
CA THR A 72 -12.92 6.19 8.23
C THR A 72 -13.80 7.15 7.42
N TYR A 73 -13.67 7.13 6.09
CA TYR A 73 -14.41 7.96 5.15
C TYR A 73 -14.90 7.15 3.95
N ASP A 74 -15.91 7.66 3.24
CA ASP A 74 -16.40 7.07 1.99
C ASP A 74 -15.43 7.35 0.84
N ARG A 75 -14.81 6.29 0.31
CA ARG A 75 -13.84 6.37 -0.81
C ARG A 75 -14.51 6.51 -2.18
N ASN A 76 -15.78 6.16 -2.29
CA ASN A 76 -16.55 6.21 -3.54
C ASN A 76 -17.17 7.59 -3.79
N ALA A 77 -17.21 8.46 -2.77
CA ALA A 77 -17.64 9.83 -2.93
C ALA A 77 -16.73 10.59 -3.92
N PRO A 78 -17.30 11.42 -4.82
CA PRO A 78 -16.53 12.15 -5.83
C PRO A 78 -15.44 13.01 -5.20
N ARG A 79 -14.23 12.94 -5.77
CA ARG A 79 -13.04 13.66 -5.29
C ARG A 79 -13.21 15.18 -5.50
N GLY A 80 -13.86 15.86 -4.55
CA GLY A 80 -13.90 17.33 -4.46
C GLY A 80 -12.66 17.93 -3.79
N LYS A 81 -12.69 19.24 -3.48
CA LYS A 81 -11.75 19.86 -2.51
C LYS A 81 -11.99 19.19 -1.16
N ARG A 82 -11.29 18.09 -0.89
CA ARG A 82 -11.44 17.34 0.37
C ARG A 82 -11.08 18.28 1.52
N SER A 83 -12.04 18.57 2.39
CA SER A 83 -11.75 18.97 3.75
C SER A 83 -10.89 17.86 4.35
N CYS A 84 -9.75 18.23 4.93
CA CYS A 84 -8.97 17.28 5.71
C CYS A 84 -9.91 16.63 6.73
N PRO A 85 -9.94 15.30 6.85
CA PRO A 85 -10.69 14.64 7.93
C PRO A 85 -10.20 15.22 9.27
N THR A 86 -11.09 15.86 10.01
CA THR A 86 -10.87 16.33 11.38
C THR A 86 -11.18 15.23 12.36
#